data_AF-K1XFL4-F1
#
_entry.id   AF-K1XFL4-F1
#
_cell.length_a   1.000
_cell.length_b   1.000
_cell.length_c   1.000
_cell.angle_alpha   90.00
_cell.angle_beta   90.00
_cell.angle_gamma   90.00
#
_symmetry.space_group_name_H-M   'P 1'
#
loop_
_entity.id
_entity.type
_entity.pdbx_description
1 polymer ?
#
loop_
_entity_poly.entity_id
_entity_poly.type
_entity_poly.pdbx_seq_one_letter_code
_entity_poly.pdbx_strand_id
1 'polypeptide(L)'
;MGITFKENVCDIRNSKVIDVINELLSFGIQISVTDPYADKEEVKHEYGIDLMDYDEKIKYDAIVIAVNHDVFKKNLTLAKLKNHLCCNGKKGVIIDCKWLLDKSSIESSDLLYWRL
;
A
#
# COMPACT_ATOMS: atom_id res chain seq x y z
N MET A 1 0.35 -1.43 0.79
CA MET A 1 0.98 -0.85 1.99
C MET A 1 0.15 -1.20 3.20
N GLY A 2 0.75 -1.89 4.16
CA GLY A 2 0.06 -2.54 5.28
C GLY A 2 -0.40 -3.95 4.90
N ILE A 3 -0.19 -4.91 5.80
CA ILE A 3 -0.72 -6.28 5.75
C ILE A 3 -1.30 -6.70 7.11
N THR A 4 -0.96 -6.01 8.19
CA THR A 4 -1.46 -6.31 9.54
C THR A 4 -2.97 -6.15 9.66
N PHE A 5 -3.56 -6.81 10.66
CA PHE A 5 -5.00 -6.81 10.90
C PHE A 5 -5.53 -5.40 11.25
N LYS A 6 -4.72 -4.61 11.95
CA LYS A 6 -5.04 -3.23 12.36
C LYS A 6 -3.77 -2.41 12.46
N GLU A 7 -3.93 -1.10 12.57
CA GLU A 7 -2.82 -0.16 12.69
C GLU A 7 -1.93 -0.42 13.92
N ASN A 8 -0.64 -0.16 13.72
CA ASN A 8 0.40 -0.09 14.74
C ASN A 8 0.59 -1.37 15.60
N VAL A 9 0.23 -2.54 15.07
CA VAL A 9 0.49 -3.85 15.69
C VAL A 9 1.08 -4.82 14.68
N CYS A 10 1.73 -5.89 15.14
CA CYS A 10 2.33 -6.91 14.27
C CYS A 10 1.37 -8.05 13.87
N ASP A 11 0.17 -8.14 14.45
CA ASP A 11 -0.73 -9.30 14.24
C ASP A 11 -1.28 -9.35 12.81
N ILE A 12 -1.05 -10.47 12.12
CA ILE A 12 -1.46 -10.69 10.73
C ILE A 12 -2.62 -11.68 10.56
N ARG A 13 -2.89 -12.55 11.55
CA ARG A 13 -3.64 -13.82 11.39
C ARG A 13 -5.06 -13.69 10.81
N ASN A 14 -5.72 -12.54 11.02
CA ASN A 14 -7.09 -12.27 10.55
C ASN A 14 -7.17 -11.09 9.58
N SER A 15 -6.04 -10.70 8.99
CA SER A 15 -6.00 -9.55 8.10
C SER A 15 -6.87 -9.77 6.86
N LYS A 16 -7.82 -8.86 6.62
CA LYS A 16 -8.60 -8.82 5.38
C LYS A 16 -7.82 -8.27 4.19
N VAL A 17 -6.60 -7.78 4.42
CA VAL A 17 -5.73 -7.32 3.34
C VAL A 17 -5.29 -8.51 2.47
N ILE A 18 -5.20 -9.72 3.05
CA ILE A 18 -4.82 -10.91 2.28
C ILE A 18 -5.84 -11.23 1.17
N ASP A 19 -7.13 -11.03 1.45
CA ASP A 19 -8.20 -11.26 0.48
C ASP A 19 -8.02 -10.32 -0.73
N VAL A 20 -7.66 -9.05 -0.49
CA VAL A 20 -7.36 -8.07 -1.54
C VAL A 20 -6.12 -8.44 -2.34
N ILE A 21 -5.06 -8.88 -1.67
CA ILE A 21 -3.81 -9.31 -2.33
C ILE A 21 -4.08 -10.50 -3.26
N ASN A 22 -4.78 -11.52 -2.77
CA ASN A 22 -5.09 -12.72 -3.54
C ASN A 22 -5.97 -12.42 -4.75
N GLU A 23 -6.96 -11.53 -4.60
CA GLU A 23 -7.82 -11.11 -5.71
C GLU A 23 -7.01 -10.40 -6.79
N LEU A 24 -6.13 -9.46 -6.41
CA LEU A 24 -5.26 -8.76 -7.36
C LEU A 24 -4.28 -9.72 -8.06
N LEU A 25 -3.70 -10.69 -7.33
CA LEU A 25 -2.85 -11.74 -7.92
C LEU A 25 -3.64 -12.60 -8.91
N SER A 26 -4.92 -12.88 -8.63
CA SER A 26 -5.79 -13.66 -9.53
C SER A 26 -6.01 -12.98 -10.88
N PHE A 27 -5.96 -11.65 -10.93
CA PHE A 27 -5.99 -10.86 -12.17
C PHE A 27 -4.63 -10.78 -12.88
N GLY A 28 -3.59 -11.44 -12.36
CA GLY A 28 -2.23 -11.43 -12.92
C GLY A 28 -1.45 -10.15 -12.60
N ILE A 29 -1.88 -9.37 -11.59
CA ILE A 29 -1.18 -8.16 -11.16
C ILE A 29 0.06 -8.55 -10.35
N GLN A 30 1.20 -7.91 -10.63
CA GLN A 30 2.39 -8.04 -9.82
C GLN A 30 2.26 -7.18 -8.56
N ILE A 31 2.47 -7.79 -7.39
CA ILE A 31 2.24 -7.12 -6.11
C ILE A 31 3.50 -7.11 -5.27
N SER A 32 3.75 -5.94 -4.69
CA SER A 32 4.77 -5.70 -3.68
C SER A 32 4.09 -5.31 -2.38
N VAL A 33 4.40 -6.01 -1.29
CA VAL A 33 3.81 -5.76 0.03
C VAL A 33 4.88 -5.23 0.97
N THR A 34 4.51 -4.22 1.75
CA THR A 34 5.35 -3.64 2.79
C THR A 34 4.48 -3.28 3.99
N ASP A 35 4.97 -3.57 5.19
CA ASP A 35 4.34 -3.23 6.46
C ASP A 35 5.45 -3.05 7.52
N PRO A 36 5.50 -1.91 8.24
CA PRO A 36 6.58 -1.62 9.18
C PRO A 36 6.46 -2.38 10.51
N TYR A 37 5.34 -3.03 10.79
CA TYR A 37 5.09 -3.75 12.05
C TYR A 37 5.01 -5.27 11.89
N ALA A 38 4.69 -5.76 10.70
CA ALA A 38 4.63 -7.20 10.43
C ALA A 38 6.02 -7.86 10.44
N ASP A 39 6.10 -9.08 10.96
CA ASP A 39 7.29 -9.91 10.85
C ASP A 39 7.38 -10.55 9.45
N LYS A 40 8.57 -10.46 8.82
CA LYS A 40 8.76 -10.94 7.45
C LYS A 40 8.68 -12.46 7.33
N GLU A 41 9.23 -13.18 8.32
CA GLU A 41 9.24 -14.64 8.32
C GLU A 41 7.84 -15.18 8.61
N GLU A 42 7.11 -14.56 9.54
CA GLU A 42 5.72 -14.91 9.85
C GLU A 42 4.82 -14.70 8.64
N VAL A 43 4.91 -13.55 7.95
CA VAL A 43 4.10 -13.28 6.75
C VAL A 43 4.42 -14.26 5.61
N LYS A 44 5.70 -14.60 5.42
CA LYS A 44 6.11 -15.59 4.43
C LYS A 44 5.61 -16.98 4.76
N HIS A 45 5.68 -17.38 6.03
CA HIS A 45 5.21 -18.69 6.49
C HIS A 45 3.68 -18.84 6.35
N GLU A 46 2.93 -17.83 6.80
CA GLU A 46 1.47 -17.88 6.83
C GLU A 46 0.82 -17.63 5.47
N TYR A 47 1.40 -16.74 4.64
CA TYR A 47 0.77 -16.29 3.39
C TYR A 47 1.60 -16.52 2.13
N GLY A 48 2.85 -16.98 2.25
CA GLY A 48 3.75 -17.14 1.09
C GLY A 48 4.15 -15.82 0.45
N ILE A 49 4.01 -14.70 1.16
CA ILE A 49 4.30 -13.35 0.65
C ILE A 49 5.65 -12.89 1.21
N ASP A 50 6.55 -12.48 0.32
CA ASP A 50 7.78 -11.80 0.72
C ASP A 50 7.50 -10.32 1.01
N LEU A 51 7.66 -9.92 2.27
CA LEU A 51 7.61 -8.50 2.64
C LEU A 51 8.86 -7.77 2.19
N MET A 52 8.64 -6.70 1.44
CA MET A 52 9.69 -5.81 0.98
C MET A 52 9.83 -4.58 1.85
N ASP A 53 11.07 -4.14 2.02
CA ASP A 53 11.35 -2.84 2.60
C ASP A 53 10.88 -1.73 1.67
N TYR A 54 10.52 -0.59 2.26
CA TYR A 54 10.14 0.58 1.50
C TYR A 54 11.36 1.14 0.75
N ASP A 55 11.35 1.04 -0.59
CA ASP A 55 12.43 1.55 -1.46
C ASP A 55 11.89 2.62 -2.44
N GLU A 56 12.36 3.86 -2.28
CA GLU A 56 12.01 5.04 -3.10
C GLU A 56 12.40 4.93 -4.58
N LYS A 57 13.26 3.97 -4.92
CA LYS A 57 13.69 3.74 -6.31
C LYS A 57 12.69 2.91 -7.09
N ILE A 58 11.88 2.10 -6.42
CA ILE A 58 10.88 1.25 -7.07
C ILE A 58 9.67 2.09 -7.45
N LYS A 59 9.24 1.93 -8.70
CA LYS A 59 8.07 2.61 -9.26
C LYS A 59 6.92 1.63 -9.47
N TYR A 60 5.70 2.10 -9.23
CA TYR A 60 4.47 1.33 -9.29
C TYR A 60 3.44 2.03 -10.16
N ASP A 61 2.57 1.29 -10.85
CA ASP A 61 1.42 1.88 -11.55
C ASP A 61 0.32 2.31 -10.57
N ALA A 62 0.20 1.60 -9.45
CA ALA A 62 -0.79 1.84 -8.41
C ALA A 62 -0.22 1.62 -7.01
N ILE A 63 -0.69 2.42 -6.04
CA ILE A 63 -0.40 2.23 -4.61
C ILE A 63 -1.72 2.00 -3.87
N VAL A 64 -1.80 0.91 -3.14
CA VAL A 64 -2.92 0.60 -2.25
C VAL A 64 -2.49 0.79 -0.79
N ILE A 65 -3.17 1.67 -0.07
CA ILE A 65 -2.98 1.91 1.36
C ILE A 65 -4.08 1.15 2.10
N ALA A 66 -3.71 -0.01 2.62
CA ALA A 66 -4.66 -0.95 3.22
C ALA A 66 -4.82 -0.77 4.73
N VAL A 67 -3.76 -0.29 5.42
CA VAL A 67 -3.73 -0.09 6.88
C VAL A 67 -3.17 1.30 7.22
N ASN A 68 -3.79 1.98 8.18
CA ASN A 68 -3.49 3.36 8.56
C ASN A 68 -2.43 3.41 9.69
N HIS A 69 -1.21 2.92 9.40
CA HIS A 69 -0.12 3.03 10.36
C HIS A 69 0.34 4.48 10.55
N ASP A 70 0.71 4.85 11.77
CA ASP A 70 1.23 6.18 12.09
C ASP A 70 2.50 6.50 11.30
N VAL A 71 3.32 5.48 11.03
CA VAL A 71 4.52 5.62 10.20
C VAL A 71 4.16 6.08 8.80
N PHE A 72 3.10 5.53 8.19
CA PHE A 72 2.63 5.97 6.88
C PHE A 72 2.04 7.38 6.95
N LYS A 73 1.24 7.67 7.97
CA LYS A 73 0.64 9.00 8.17
C LYS A 73 1.69 10.11 8.26
N LYS A 74 2.81 9.84 8.93
CA LYS A 74 3.92 10.79 9.10
C LYS A 74 4.79 10.92 7.85
N ASN A 75 4.95 9.84 7.08
CA ASN A 75 5.96 9.78 6.03
C ASN A 75 5.41 9.86 4.61
N LEU A 76 4.14 9.55 4.36
CA LEU A 76 3.55 9.59 3.02
C LEU A 76 3.04 11.00 2.68
N THR A 77 3.88 11.77 2.02
CA THR A 77 3.50 13.05 1.41
C THR A 77 3.11 12.85 -0.06
N LEU A 78 2.33 13.76 -0.63
CA LEU A 78 1.99 13.73 -2.06
C LEU A 78 3.24 13.65 -2.96
N ALA A 79 4.32 14.35 -2.59
CA ALA A 79 5.58 14.32 -3.33
C ALA A 79 6.21 12.92 -3.33
N LYS A 80 6.25 12.24 -2.18
CA LYS A 80 6.75 10.87 -2.07
C LYS A 80 5.88 9.89 -2.85
N LEU A 81 4.56 9.98 -2.71
CA LEU A 81 3.63 9.13 -3.46
C LEU A 81 3.80 9.30 -4.97
N LYS A 82 3.90 10.53 -5.46
CA LYS A 82 4.21 10.81 -6.87
C LYS A 82 5.57 10.25 -7.29
N ASN A 83 6.58 10.35 -6.44
CA ASN A 83 7.88 9.76 -6.75
C ASN A 83 7.76 8.24 -6.93
N HIS A 84 6.93 7.53 -6.17
CA HIS A 84 6.74 6.10 -6.34
C HIS A 84 5.86 5.69 -7.53
N LEU A 85 5.17 6.63 -8.19
CA LEU A 85 4.23 6.30 -9.26
C LEU A 85 4.86 6.44 -10.65
N CYS A 86 4.72 5.38 -11.46
CA CYS A 86 5.02 5.38 -12.89
C CYS A 86 3.92 6.12 -13.64
N CYS A 87 4.12 7.40 -13.96
CA CYS A 87 3.13 8.18 -14.70
C CYS A 87 3.29 8.08 -16.23
N ASN A 88 3.86 6.99 -16.77
CA ASN A 88 4.29 6.77 -18.18
C ASN A 88 3.24 7.16 -19.26
N GLY A 89 2.97 8.45 -19.44
CA GLY A 89 1.83 8.98 -20.21
C GLY A 89 0.44 8.69 -19.59
N LYS A 90 0.37 8.12 -18.38
CA LYS A 90 -0.87 7.76 -17.69
C LYS A 90 -0.86 8.31 -16.26
N LYS A 91 -2.04 8.53 -15.68
CA LYS A 91 -2.15 8.95 -14.28
C LYS A 91 -1.84 7.77 -13.37
N GLY A 92 -0.93 7.95 -12.42
CA GLY A 92 -0.71 6.99 -11.35
C GLY A 92 -1.94 6.86 -10.45
N VAL A 93 -2.18 5.66 -9.92
CA VAL A 93 -3.38 5.35 -9.14
C VAL A 93 -3.05 5.27 -7.64
N ILE A 94 -3.88 5.88 -6.81
CA ILE A 94 -3.84 5.74 -5.35
C ILE A 94 -5.21 5.25 -4.87
N ILE A 95 -5.19 4.14 -4.13
CA ILE A 95 -6.35 3.56 -3.46
C ILE A 95 -6.11 3.66 -1.95
N ASP A 96 -6.92 4.46 -1.26
CA ASP A 96 -6.84 4.64 0.20
C ASP A 96 -8.05 3.99 0.89
N CYS A 97 -7.83 2.78 1.42
CA CYS A 97 -8.90 2.00 2.05
C CYS A 97 -9.28 2.49 3.45
N LYS A 98 -8.46 3.35 4.06
CA LYS A 98 -8.58 3.73 5.48
C LYS A 98 -8.44 5.24 5.72
N TRP A 99 -8.71 6.04 4.69
CA TRP A 99 -8.83 7.50 4.78
C TRP A 99 -7.59 8.16 5.39
N LEU A 100 -6.40 7.62 5.10
CA LEU A 100 -5.11 8.11 5.58
C LEU A 100 -4.79 9.50 5.02
N LEU A 101 -5.05 9.71 3.73
CA LEU A 101 -4.59 10.87 2.98
C LEU A 101 -5.62 12.00 2.97
N ASP A 102 -5.13 13.24 2.93
CA ASP A 102 -5.97 14.41 2.69
C ASP A 102 -6.50 14.41 1.26
N LYS A 103 -7.82 14.21 1.13
CA LYS A 103 -8.50 14.08 -0.17
C LYS A 103 -8.26 15.30 -1.08
N SER A 104 -8.38 16.51 -0.54
CA SER A 104 -8.26 17.75 -1.30
C SER A 104 -6.86 17.92 -1.90
N SER A 105 -5.82 17.55 -1.14
CA SER A 105 -4.44 17.56 -1.61
C SER A 105 -4.18 16.58 -2.76
N ILE A 106 -4.78 15.39 -2.74
CA ILE A 106 -4.59 14.40 -3.82
C ILE A 106 -5.43 14.74 -5.06
N GLU A 107 -6.69 15.16 -4.90
CA GLU A 107 -7.59 15.48 -6.02
C GLU A 107 -7.15 16.72 -6.81
N SER A 108 -6.45 17.65 -6.17
CA SER A 108 -5.81 18.78 -6.86
C SER A 108 -4.56 18.40 -7.65
N SER A 109 -4.17 17.13 -7.63
CA SER A 109 -3.02 16.58 -8.36
C SER A 109 -3.44 15.81 -9.61
N ASP A 110 -2.48 15.44 -10.46
CA ASP A 110 -2.75 14.66 -11.67
C ASP A 110 -2.81 13.14 -11.44
N LEU A 111 -3.22 12.72 -10.23
CA LEU A 111 -3.34 11.31 -9.86
C LEU A 111 -4.80 10.86 -9.92
N LEU A 112 -5.01 9.58 -10.19
CA LEU A 112 -6.31 8.95 -9.98
C LEU A 112 -6.40 8.53 -8.54
N TYR A 113 -7.32 9.15 -7.79
CA TYR A 113 -7.51 8.87 -6.38
C TYR A 113 -8.87 8.23 -6.13
N TRP A 114 -8.85 7.12 -5.40
CA TRP A 114 -10.05 6.45 -4.91
C TRP A 114 -9.92 6.16 -3.43
N ARG A 115 -11.02 6.31 -2.70
CA ARG A 115 -11.13 5.92 -1.30
C ARG A 115 -12.48 5.25 -1.07
N LEU A 116 -12.52 4.31 -0.12
CA LEU A 116 -13.77 3.81 0.46
C LEU A 116 -14.52 4.92 1.20
#